data_AF-A0A6L4ZND9-F1
#
_entry.id   AF-A0A6L4ZND9-F1
#
_cell.length_a   1.000
_cell.length_b   1.000
_cell.length_c   1.000
_cell.angle_alpha   90.00
_cell.angle_beta   90.00
_cell.angle_gamma   90.00
#
_symmetry.space_group_name_H-M   'P 1'
#
loop_
_entity.id
_entity.type
_entity.pdbx_description
1 polymer ?
#
loop_
_entity_poly.entity_id
_entity_poly.type
_entity_poly.pdbx_seq_one_letter_code
_entity_poly.pdbx_strand_id
1 'polypeptide(L)'
;LPSQASELIDISLLRAMIRMNPSEIPSSNFSSLLSAFSEDFLPTVGLVDSDRAFLHYQALDSLGFKAASLNTMGLALDSQSISSFRERFS
;
A
#
# COMPACT_ATOMS: atom_id res chain seq x y z
N LEU A 1 -12.04 27.81 18.42
CA LEU A 1 -12.67 26.59 19.00
C LEU A 1 -12.62 25.35 18.08
N PRO A 2 -12.59 25.41 16.74
CA PRO A 2 -12.33 24.22 15.92
C PRO A 2 -10.84 23.78 15.88
N SER A 3 -9.91 24.69 16.18
CA SER A 3 -8.46 24.46 16.02
C SER A 3 -7.87 23.44 16.99
N GLN A 4 -8.24 23.50 18.26
CA GLN A 4 -7.67 22.61 19.28
C GLN A 4 -8.15 21.15 19.15
N ALA A 5 -9.39 20.94 18.71
CA ALA A 5 -9.92 19.60 18.45
C ALA A 5 -9.25 18.95 17.23
N SER A 6 -8.96 19.74 16.19
CA SER A 6 -8.23 19.28 15.01
C SER A 6 -6.78 18.88 15.34
N GLU A 7 -6.07 19.68 16.14
CA GLU A 7 -4.70 19.38 16.58
C GLU A 7 -4.63 18.14 17.51
N LEU A 8 -5.62 17.95 18.38
CA LEU A 8 -5.69 16.79 19.28
C LEU A 8 -5.96 15.46 18.54
N ILE A 9 -6.79 15.50 17.50
CA ILE A 9 -7.04 14.35 16.61
C ILE A 9 -5.75 13.97 15.86
N ASP A 10 -4.98 14.97 15.43
CA ASP A 10 -3.75 14.78 14.67
C ASP A 10 -2.66 14.06 15.48
N ILE A 11 -2.38 14.52 16.71
CA ILE A 11 -1.33 13.92 17.57
C ILE A 11 -1.68 12.49 18.00
N SER A 12 -2.95 12.21 18.28
CA SER A 12 -3.38 10.88 18.71
C SER A 12 -3.38 9.88 17.56
N LEU A 13 -3.75 10.29 16.35
CA LEU A 13 -3.61 9.51 15.13
C LEU A 13 -2.13 9.24 14.80
N LEU A 14 -1.27 10.27 14.84
CA LEU A 14 0.19 10.15 14.65
C LEU A 14 0.79 9.15 15.64
N ARG A 15 0.44 9.23 16.93
CA ARG A 15 0.93 8.30 17.94
C ARG A 15 0.43 6.86 17.73
N ALA A 16 -0.79 6.69 17.23
CA ALA A 16 -1.30 5.38 16.86
C ALA A 16 -0.51 4.81 15.67
N MET A 17 -0.27 5.62 14.63
CA MET A 17 0.51 5.22 13.45
C MET A 17 1.96 4.89 13.78
N ILE A 18 2.61 5.65 14.67
CA ILE A 18 3.98 5.37 15.15
C ILE A 18 4.06 4.04 15.92
N ARG A 19 2.96 3.62 16.57
CA ARG A 19 2.87 2.35 17.30
C ARG A 19 2.41 1.18 16.44
N MET A 20 1.94 1.43 15.22
CA MET A 20 1.59 0.35 14.30
C MET A 20 2.84 -0.36 13.84
N ASN A 21 2.76 -1.68 13.76
CA ASN A 21 3.71 -2.45 12.99
C ASN A 21 3.66 -1.93 11.54
N PRO A 22 4.77 -1.43 10.96
CA PRO A 22 4.79 -0.93 9.58
C PRO A 22 4.34 -1.97 8.56
N SER A 23 4.43 -3.26 8.91
CA SER A 23 3.94 -4.38 8.09
C SER A 23 2.42 -4.60 8.16
N GLU A 24 1.69 -3.87 9.00
CA GLU A 24 0.25 -4.03 9.24
C GLU A 24 -0.55 -2.76 8.93
N ILE A 25 0.03 -1.81 8.19
CA ILE A 25 -0.67 -0.58 7.80
C ILE A 25 -1.85 -0.96 6.88
N PRO A 26 -3.09 -0.59 7.24
CA PRO A 26 -4.25 -0.78 6.37
C PRO A 26 -4.02 -0.06 5.04
N SER A 27 -4.45 -0.68 3.94
CA SER A 27 -4.24 -0.16 2.59
C SER A 27 -4.78 1.27 2.40
N SER A 28 -5.88 1.62 3.05
CA SER A 28 -6.44 2.98 3.04
C SER A 28 -5.48 4.01 3.62
N ASN A 29 -4.87 3.70 4.77
CA ASN A 29 -3.95 4.60 5.46
C ASN A 29 -2.63 4.70 4.68
N PHE A 30 -2.18 3.58 4.11
CA PHE A 30 -1.01 3.55 3.24
C PHE A 30 -1.21 4.43 2.00
N SER A 31 -2.37 4.33 1.34
CA SER A 31 -2.72 5.19 0.22
C SER A 31 -2.71 6.66 0.60
N SER A 32 -3.29 7.05 1.74
CA SER A 32 -3.28 8.45 2.20
C SER A 32 -1.87 8.97 2.48
N LEU A 33 -1.00 8.14 3.07
CA LEU A 33 0.40 8.48 3.32
C LEU A 33 1.17 8.71 2.01
N LEU A 34 0.98 7.84 1.02
CA LEU A 34 1.61 8.00 -0.29
C LEU A 34 1.18 9.30 -0.97
N SER A 35 -0.12 9.61 -0.96
CA SER A 35 -0.66 10.85 -1.54
C SER A 35 -0.15 12.11 -0.85
N ALA A 36 0.15 12.04 0.46
CA ALA A 36 0.76 13.14 1.19
C ALA A 36 2.27 13.28 0.91
N PHE A 37 2.93 12.20 0.50
CA PHE A 37 4.37 12.17 0.24
C PHE A 37 4.74 12.68 -1.16
N SER A 38 3.92 12.40 -2.18
CA SER A 38 4.15 12.88 -3.55
C SER A 38 2.84 13.05 -4.33
N GLU A 39 2.82 14.06 -5.20
CA GLU A 39 1.73 14.33 -6.16
C GLU A 39 1.55 13.18 -7.18
N ASP A 40 2.57 12.34 -7.36
CA ASP A 40 2.50 11.16 -8.23
C ASP A 40 1.60 10.04 -7.68
N PHE A 41 1.24 10.11 -6.39
CA PHE A 41 0.40 9.11 -5.70
C PHE A 41 -0.96 9.67 -5.27
N LEU A 42 -1.53 10.62 -6.01
CA LEU A 42 -2.88 11.08 -5.73
C LEU A 42 -3.86 9.90 -5.63
N PRO A 43 -4.84 9.97 -4.70
CA PRO A 43 -5.79 8.88 -4.51
C PRO A 43 -6.50 8.55 -5.82
N THR A 44 -6.51 7.29 -6.20
CA THR A 44 -7.22 6.90 -7.41
C THR A 44 -8.72 6.89 -7.17
N VAL A 45 -9.46 7.68 -7.95
CA VAL A 45 -10.92 7.75 -7.88
C VAL A 45 -11.50 7.06 -9.10
N GLY A 46 -12.29 5.99 -8.88
CA GLY A 46 -12.94 5.23 -9.95
C GLY A 46 -12.08 4.08 -10.49
N LEU A 47 -12.36 3.65 -11.72
CA LEU A 47 -11.64 2.56 -12.38
C LEU A 47 -10.27 3.04 -12.86
N VAL A 48 -9.28 2.15 -12.76
CA VAL A 48 -7.90 2.38 -13.21
C VAL A 48 -7.65 1.53 -14.44
N ASP A 49 -7.13 2.13 -15.51
CA ASP A 49 -6.63 1.36 -16.64
C ASP A 49 -5.36 0.58 -16.29
N SER A 50 -5.04 -0.43 -17.10
CA SER A 50 -3.89 -1.31 -16.86
C SER A 50 -2.56 -0.56 -16.84
N ASP A 51 -2.43 0.46 -17.67
CA ASP A 51 -1.16 1.16 -17.88
C ASP A 51 -0.84 2.04 -16.67
N ARG A 52 -1.85 2.75 -16.14
CA ARG A 52 -1.75 3.50 -14.88
C ARG A 52 -1.50 2.60 -13.69
N ALA A 53 -2.18 1.45 -13.62
CA ALA A 53 -1.93 0.49 -12.54
C ALA A 53 -0.47 0.00 -12.55
N PHE A 54 0.10 -0.24 -13.74
CA PHE A 54 1.50 -0.65 -13.89
C PHE A 54 2.48 0.46 -13.49
N LEU A 55 2.21 1.72 -13.85
CA LEU A 55 3.01 2.87 -13.43
C LEU A 55 3.03 3.03 -11.91
N HIS A 56 1.88 2.87 -11.24
CA HIS A 56 1.84 2.91 -9.77
C HIS A 56 2.67 1.79 -9.14
N TYR A 57 2.63 0.58 -9.72
CA TYR A 57 3.44 -0.52 -9.26
C TYR A 57 4.95 -0.24 -9.39
N GLN A 58 5.39 0.32 -10.53
CA GLN A 58 6.79 0.71 -10.72
C GLN A 58 7.24 1.82 -9.76
N ALA A 59 6.36 2.78 -9.49
CA ALA A 59 6.65 3.86 -8.54
C ALA A 59 6.78 3.34 -7.10
N LEU A 60 5.99 2.34 -6.70
CA LEU A 60 6.13 1.68 -5.41
C LEU A 60 7.44 0.89 -5.31
N ASP A 61 7.82 0.18 -6.37
CA ASP A 61 9.09 -0.57 -6.43
C ASP A 61 10.32 0.34 -6.30
N SER A 62 10.31 1.51 -6.94
CA SER A 62 11.40 2.49 -6.84
C SER A 62 11.56 3.08 -5.43
N LEU A 63 10.49 3.09 -4.64
CA LEU A 63 10.50 3.47 -3.22
C LEU A 63 10.88 2.32 -2.28
N GLY A 64 11.17 1.13 -2.82
CA GLY A 64 11.57 -0.05 -2.06
C GLY A 64 10.40 -0.87 -1.50
N PHE A 65 9.15 -0.55 -1.87
CA PHE A 65 8.01 -1.39 -1.54
C PHE A 65 7.99 -2.61 -2.45
N LYS A 66 7.69 -3.78 -1.87
CA LYS A 66 7.56 -5.03 -2.62
C LYS A 66 6.17 -5.58 -2.46
N ALA A 67 5.66 -6.24 -3.51
CA ALA A 67 4.44 -7.01 -3.40
C ALA A 67 4.57 -8.06 -2.28
N ALA A 68 3.48 -8.23 -1.54
CA ALA A 68 3.40 -9.27 -0.53
C ALA A 68 3.57 -10.66 -1.16
N SER A 69 4.18 -11.58 -0.41
CA SER A 69 4.24 -12.99 -0.82
C SER A 69 2.82 -13.57 -0.89
N LEU A 70 2.57 -14.42 -1.88
CA LEU A 70 1.29 -15.12 -1.97
C LEU A 70 1.24 -16.15 -0.83
N ASN A 71 0.26 -16.02 0.06
CA ASN A 71 0.13 -16.90 1.22
C ASN A 71 -1.21 -17.65 1.18
N THR A 72 -1.22 -18.92 1.56
CA THR A 72 -2.43 -19.72 1.79
C THR A 72 -2.41 -20.29 3.19
N MET A 73 -3.41 -19.97 4.02
CA MET A 73 -3.51 -20.45 5.42
C MET A 73 -2.22 -20.25 6.23
N GLY A 74 -1.53 -19.12 6.03
CA GLY A 74 -0.30 -18.78 6.75
C GLY A 74 1.00 -19.38 6.16
N LEU A 75 0.92 -20.12 5.07
CA LEU A 75 2.09 -20.64 4.35
C LEU A 75 2.34 -19.81 3.10
N ALA A 76 3.57 -19.32 2.95
CA ALA A 76 4.02 -18.70 1.72
C ALA A 76 4.12 -19.76 0.61
N LEU A 77 3.52 -19.46 -0.54
CA LEU A 77 3.65 -20.27 -1.73
C LEU A 77 5.07 -20.13 -2.28
N ASP A 78 5.63 -21.25 -2.71
CA ASP A 78 6.97 -21.26 -3.29
C ASP A 78 6.99 -20.59 -4.66
N SER A 79 8.11 -19.93 -4.97
CA SER A 79 8.26 -19.15 -6.19
C SER A 79 8.20 -20.01 -7.47
N GLN A 80 8.58 -21.29 -7.38
CA GLN A 80 8.60 -22.21 -8.52
C GLN A 80 7.17 -22.61 -8.94
N SER A 81 6.29 -22.89 -7.98
CA SER A 81 4.87 -23.16 -8.22
C SER A 81 4.17 -21.94 -8.81
N ILE A 82 4.49 -20.73 -8.32
CA ILE A 82 3.94 -19.48 -8.87
C ILE A 82 4.40 -19.29 -10.32
N SER A 83 5.68 -19.52 -10.63
CA SER A 83 6.21 -19.41 -12.01
C SER A 83 5.51 -20.39 -12.94
N SER A 84 5.45 -21.66 -12.53
CA SER A 84 4.82 -22.73 -13.32
C SER A 84 3.34 -22.46 -13.60
N PHE A 85 2.62 -21.88 -12.62
CA PHE A 85 1.24 -21.46 -12.81
C PHE A 85 1.14 -20.33 -13.84
N ARG A 86 1.96 -19.28 -13.72
CA ARG A 86 1.95 -18.14 -14.66
C ARG A 86 2.22 -18.59 -16.09
N GLU A 87 3.25 -19.41 -16.31
CA GLU A 87 3.60 -19.94 -17.63
C GLU A 87 2.47 -20.74 -18.28
N ARG A 88 1.65 -21.43 -17.48
CA ARG A 88 0.53 -22.22 -17.98
C ARG A 88 -0.67 -21.37 -18.42
N PHE A 89 -0.84 -20.18 -17.84
CA PHE A 89 -2.06 -19.35 -17.98
C PHE A 89 -1.80 -17.94 -18.55
N SER A 90 -0.57 -17.63 -18.93
CA SER A 90 -0.17 -16.45 -19.72
C SER A 90 -0.37 -16.68 -21.22
#